data_AF-A0A7S4NJM3-F1
#
_entry.id   AF-A0A7S4NJM3-F1
#
_cell.length_a   1.000
_cell.length_b   1.000
_cell.length_c   1.000
_cell.angle_alpha   90.00
_cell.angle_beta   90.00
_cell.angle_gamma   90.00
#
_symmetry.space_group_name_H-M   'P 1'
#
loop_
_entity.id
_entity.type
_entity.pdbx_description
1 polymer ?
#
loop_
_entity_poly.entity_id
_entity_poly.type
_entity_poly.pdbx_seq_one_letter_code
_entity_poly.pdbx_strand_id
1 'polypeptide(L)'
;ESVTLKLAASPSFVDFPIDLKRKIWEVHEELLFKEVEGLLAAYLTDPSIYKELSENYQLKPSRNRKKPKERRQQCSALQKIMSMIGDSRSIYKSLVQMAKALFAKTSDVRFCTLRADLVMSLSDLEQHNLYEEDPCSQFAWCMDDCYGEGTIAEKHIRHLIGCQSDLQEGDEGLIDIAMVFMDPYATVTLVKHVYSLLREHITSKTVPSKDHGLSCLVEFLAFGLEAEAMARESTPSLPLQQDELTRIFLPSLGQHLATEKIVEEATRINHFAPQRTKDKWNDVLSSWEQSQKEEQNKGKKKKRGKGRWQGEEDDDVGEGLSLARVSSLFVEYPLHICDLVGTNPAAQLI
;
A
#
# COMPACT_ATOMS: atom_id res chain seq x y z
N GLU A 1 -1.73 -45.65 4.21
CA GLU A 1 -1.63 -45.24 2.79
C GLU A 1 -2.46 -46.08 1.81
N SER A 2 -2.37 -47.42 1.78
CA SER A 2 -3.07 -48.22 0.75
C SER A 2 -4.61 -48.11 0.75
N VAL A 3 -5.26 -47.86 1.88
CA VAL A 3 -6.74 -47.85 1.97
C VAL A 3 -7.31 -46.50 1.54
N THR A 4 -6.73 -45.39 1.96
CA THR A 4 -7.18 -44.02 1.63
C THR A 4 -7.06 -43.73 0.14
N LEU A 5 -6.00 -44.18 -0.53
CA LEU A 5 -5.85 -44.06 -1.99
C LEU A 5 -6.86 -44.92 -2.75
N LYS A 6 -7.15 -46.13 -2.27
CA LYS A 6 -8.20 -46.98 -2.85
C LYS A 6 -9.59 -46.36 -2.70
N LEU A 7 -9.85 -45.68 -1.58
CA LEU A 7 -11.08 -44.94 -1.33
C LEU A 7 -11.18 -43.70 -2.22
N ALA A 8 -10.09 -42.95 -2.41
CA ALA A 8 -10.02 -41.80 -3.30
C ALA A 8 -10.17 -42.15 -4.78
N ALA A 9 -9.69 -43.33 -5.19
CA ALA A 9 -9.85 -43.84 -6.56
C ALA A 9 -11.25 -44.41 -6.84
N SER A 10 -12.13 -44.49 -5.83
CA SER A 10 -13.50 -44.95 -6.01
C SER A 10 -14.34 -43.92 -6.78
N PRO A 11 -15.17 -44.32 -7.77
CA PRO A 11 -16.09 -43.42 -8.46
C PRO A 11 -17.04 -42.66 -7.52
N SER A 12 -17.32 -43.24 -6.35
CA SER A 12 -18.17 -42.65 -5.30
C SER A 12 -17.48 -41.62 -4.42
N PHE A 13 -16.18 -41.35 -4.61
CA PHE A 13 -15.43 -40.39 -3.79
C PHE A 13 -16.10 -39.00 -3.80
N VAL A 14 -16.69 -38.59 -4.92
CA VAL A 14 -17.43 -37.32 -5.04
C VAL A 14 -18.57 -37.21 -4.02
N ASP A 15 -19.24 -38.33 -3.73
CA ASP A 15 -20.41 -38.41 -2.85
C ASP A 15 -20.06 -38.72 -1.39
N PHE A 16 -18.76 -38.83 -1.06
CA PHE A 16 -18.35 -39.12 0.32
C PHE A 16 -18.73 -37.98 1.27
N PRO A 17 -19.15 -38.30 2.52
CA PRO A 17 -19.33 -37.30 3.56
C PRO A 17 -18.08 -36.46 3.74
N ILE A 18 -18.26 -35.16 3.98
CA ILE A 18 -17.16 -34.19 4.07
C ILE A 18 -16.13 -34.61 5.13
N ASP A 19 -16.55 -35.17 6.26
CA ASP A 19 -15.66 -35.62 7.32
C ASP A 19 -14.73 -36.77 6.89
N LEU A 20 -15.21 -37.64 6.00
CA LEU A 20 -14.39 -38.72 5.43
C LEU A 20 -13.41 -38.14 4.40
N LYS A 21 -13.85 -37.18 3.59
CA LYS A 21 -12.97 -36.48 2.65
C LYS A 21 -11.85 -35.74 3.36
N ARG A 22 -12.14 -35.04 4.47
CA ARG A 22 -11.12 -34.37 5.29
C ARG A 22 -10.02 -35.33 5.74
N LYS A 23 -10.38 -36.51 6.27
CA LYS A 23 -9.41 -37.53 6.68
C LYS A 23 -8.54 -38.04 5.51
N ILE A 24 -9.08 -38.03 4.30
CA ILE A 24 -8.32 -38.42 3.09
C ILE A 24 -7.38 -37.28 2.69
N TRP A 25 -7.88 -36.04 2.66
CA TRP A 25 -7.10 -34.83 2.33
C TRP A 25 -5.96 -34.56 3.30
N GLU A 26 -6.13 -34.87 4.59
CA GLU A 26 -5.07 -34.77 5.61
C GLU A 26 -3.88 -35.69 5.32
N VAL A 27 -4.09 -36.77 4.56
CA VAL A 27 -3.05 -37.73 4.19
C VAL A 27 -2.56 -37.50 2.74
N HIS A 28 -3.46 -37.05 1.86
CA HIS A 28 -3.26 -36.89 0.41
C HIS A 28 -3.63 -35.46 0.00
N GLU A 29 -2.73 -34.52 0.27
CA GLU A 29 -2.91 -33.08 0.06
C GLU A 29 -3.15 -32.75 -1.44
N GLU A 30 -2.60 -33.55 -2.36
CA GLU A 30 -2.81 -33.37 -3.79
C GLU A 30 -4.28 -33.52 -4.21
N LEU A 31 -5.06 -34.33 -3.47
CA LEU A 31 -6.49 -34.48 -3.71
C LEU A 31 -7.28 -33.25 -3.23
N LEU A 32 -6.84 -32.65 -2.11
CA LEU A 32 -7.39 -31.39 -1.63
C LEU A 32 -7.15 -30.29 -2.67
N PHE A 33 -5.92 -30.16 -3.14
CA PHE A 33 -5.52 -29.15 -4.13
C PHE A 33 -6.34 -29.24 -5.41
N LYS A 34 -6.59 -30.46 -5.91
CA LYS A 34 -7.43 -30.68 -7.10
C LYS A 34 -8.88 -30.25 -6.89
N GLU A 35 -9.45 -30.45 -5.70
CA GLU A 35 -10.81 -30.02 -5.40
C GLU A 35 -10.91 -28.50 -5.19
N VAL A 36 -9.88 -27.89 -4.60
CA VAL A 36 -9.86 -26.46 -4.28
C VAL A 36 -9.47 -25.59 -5.46
N GLU A 37 -8.72 -26.10 -6.45
CA GLU A 37 -8.29 -25.34 -7.64
C GLU A 37 -9.47 -24.62 -8.34
N GLY A 38 -10.56 -25.33 -8.58
CA GLY A 38 -11.76 -24.75 -9.19
C GLY A 38 -12.45 -23.70 -8.30
N LEU A 39 -12.37 -23.86 -6.97
CA LEU A 39 -12.92 -22.90 -6.01
C LEU A 39 -12.06 -21.64 -5.92
N LEU A 40 -10.74 -21.77 -5.96
CA LEU A 40 -9.82 -20.64 -6.01
C LEU A 40 -10.03 -19.85 -7.30
N ALA A 41 -10.12 -20.52 -8.44
CA ALA A 41 -10.44 -19.86 -9.71
C ALA A 41 -11.76 -19.09 -9.61
N ALA A 42 -12.81 -19.73 -9.07
CA ALA A 42 -14.10 -19.07 -8.86
C ALA A 42 -14.00 -17.86 -7.93
N TYR A 43 -13.28 -17.96 -6.80
CA TYR A 43 -13.04 -16.86 -5.86
C TYR A 43 -12.33 -15.68 -6.53
N LEU A 44 -11.24 -15.96 -7.25
CA LEU A 44 -10.46 -14.93 -7.94
C LEU A 44 -11.26 -14.23 -9.04
N THR A 45 -12.21 -14.94 -9.65
CA THR A 45 -13.11 -14.39 -10.67
C THR A 45 -14.36 -13.72 -10.12
N ASP A 46 -14.59 -13.75 -8.80
CA ASP A 46 -15.78 -13.22 -8.17
C ASP A 46 -15.86 -11.68 -8.38
N PRO A 47 -16.91 -11.16 -9.03
CA PRO A 47 -17.05 -9.75 -9.30
C PRO A 47 -17.06 -8.88 -8.04
N SER A 48 -17.45 -9.42 -6.88
CA SER A 48 -17.47 -8.69 -5.62
C SER A 48 -16.05 -8.33 -5.14
N ILE A 49 -15.09 -9.26 -5.29
CA ILE A 49 -13.68 -9.02 -4.99
C ILE A 49 -13.14 -7.93 -5.91
N TYR A 50 -13.32 -8.08 -7.23
CA TYR A 50 -12.86 -7.08 -8.21
C TYR A 50 -13.46 -5.71 -8.01
N LYS A 51 -14.77 -5.65 -7.76
CA LYS A 51 -15.47 -4.39 -7.56
C LYS A 51 -14.92 -3.67 -6.33
N GLU A 52 -14.71 -4.38 -5.24
CA GLU A 52 -14.13 -3.80 -4.03
C GLU A 52 -12.70 -3.30 -4.25
N LEU A 53 -11.85 -4.10 -4.90
CA LEU A 53 -10.50 -3.67 -5.30
C LEU A 53 -10.58 -2.37 -6.10
N SER A 54 -11.42 -2.32 -7.13
CA SER A 54 -11.59 -1.14 -7.99
C SER A 54 -12.18 0.07 -7.26
N GLU A 55 -13.06 -0.15 -6.29
CA GLU A 55 -13.65 0.90 -5.49
C GLU A 55 -12.65 1.43 -4.46
N ASN A 56 -11.81 0.59 -3.87
CA ASN A 56 -10.83 1.00 -2.87
C ASN A 56 -9.82 2.01 -3.42
N TYR A 57 -9.44 1.90 -4.69
CA TYR A 57 -8.62 2.92 -5.37
C TYR A 57 -9.35 4.23 -5.68
N GLN A 58 -10.67 4.31 -5.48
CA GLN A 58 -11.41 5.55 -5.71
C GLN A 58 -11.30 6.50 -4.50
N LEU A 59 -11.10 7.78 -4.81
CA LEU A 59 -11.03 8.87 -3.83
C LEU A 59 -12.35 9.07 -3.05
N LYS A 60 -13.48 8.65 -3.62
CA LYS A 60 -14.80 8.71 -2.99
C LYS A 60 -15.41 7.31 -2.93
N PRO A 61 -15.46 6.69 -1.74
CA PRO A 61 -16.14 5.42 -1.56
C PRO A 61 -17.61 5.47 -1.98
N SER A 62 -18.09 4.40 -2.62
CA SER A 62 -19.52 4.21 -2.82
C SER A 62 -20.22 4.12 -1.46
N ARG A 63 -21.37 4.79 -1.31
CA ARG A 63 -22.18 4.72 -0.07
C ARG A 63 -22.76 3.34 0.20
N ASN A 64 -22.77 2.45 -0.80
CA ASN A 64 -23.39 1.12 -0.74
C ASN A 64 -22.33 -0.01 -0.71
N ARG A 65 -21.18 0.23 -0.08
CA ARG A 65 -20.17 -0.81 0.10
C ARG A 65 -20.67 -1.86 1.07
N LYS A 66 -20.59 -3.12 0.66
CA LYS A 66 -20.79 -4.25 1.56
C LYS A 66 -19.64 -4.32 2.54
N LYS A 67 -19.93 -4.70 3.78
CA LYS A 67 -18.89 -5.00 4.77
C LYS A 67 -18.13 -6.27 4.36
N PRO A 68 -16.85 -6.43 4.75
CA PRO A 68 -16.05 -7.62 4.44
C PRO A 68 -16.75 -8.92 4.87
N LYS A 69 -17.37 -8.90 6.06
CA LYS A 69 -18.19 -10.02 6.55
C LYS A 69 -19.32 -10.42 5.59
N GLU A 70 -20.07 -9.45 5.06
CA GLU A 70 -21.15 -9.73 4.10
C GLU A 70 -20.62 -10.30 2.78
N ARG A 71 -19.46 -9.81 2.32
CA ARG A 71 -18.76 -10.36 1.15
C ARG A 71 -18.37 -11.82 1.38
N ARG A 72 -17.71 -12.10 2.51
CA ARG A 72 -17.28 -13.47 2.87
C ARG A 72 -18.46 -14.42 2.89
N GLN A 73 -19.59 -14.02 3.49
CA GLN A 73 -20.82 -14.82 3.57
C GLN A 73 -21.47 -15.07 2.20
N GLN A 74 -21.34 -14.15 1.25
CA GLN A 74 -21.96 -14.25 -0.07
C GLN A 74 -21.07 -14.96 -1.10
N CYS A 75 -19.76 -15.02 -0.87
CA CYS A 75 -18.83 -15.72 -1.76
C CYS A 75 -18.96 -17.24 -1.58
N SER A 76 -19.70 -17.88 -2.49
CA SER A 76 -19.97 -19.33 -2.44
C SER A 76 -18.69 -20.18 -2.50
N ALA A 77 -17.68 -19.72 -3.24
CA ALA A 77 -16.38 -20.38 -3.33
C ALA A 77 -15.67 -20.40 -1.97
N LEU A 78 -15.59 -19.24 -1.30
CA LEU A 78 -15.00 -19.14 0.04
C LEU A 78 -15.79 -19.96 1.06
N GLN A 79 -17.12 -19.86 1.07
CA GLN A 79 -17.96 -20.64 1.98
C GLN A 79 -17.73 -22.16 1.82
N LYS A 80 -17.56 -22.62 0.57
CA LYS A 80 -17.25 -24.01 0.29
C LYS A 80 -15.84 -24.39 0.76
N ILE A 81 -14.84 -23.53 0.54
CA ILE A 81 -13.48 -23.71 1.09
C ILE A 81 -13.53 -23.85 2.62
N MET A 82 -14.22 -22.95 3.32
CA MET A 82 -14.36 -23.01 4.78
C MET A 82 -15.08 -24.30 5.24
N SER A 83 -16.08 -24.76 4.49
CA SER A 83 -16.73 -26.04 4.77
C SER A 83 -15.80 -27.25 4.60
N MET A 84 -14.85 -27.17 3.66
CA MET A 84 -13.82 -28.21 3.47
C MET A 84 -12.82 -28.20 4.61
N ILE A 85 -12.40 -27.02 5.09
CA ILE A 85 -11.50 -26.88 6.24
C ILE A 85 -12.14 -27.50 7.50
N GLY A 86 -13.38 -27.13 7.82
CA GLY A 86 -14.00 -27.52 9.10
C GLY A 86 -13.07 -27.15 10.26
N ASP A 87 -12.83 -28.07 11.19
CA ASP A 87 -11.91 -27.84 12.32
C ASP A 87 -10.48 -28.39 12.07
N SER A 88 -10.17 -28.79 10.84
CA SER A 88 -8.88 -29.42 10.52
C SER A 88 -7.77 -28.38 10.34
N ARG A 89 -6.86 -28.34 11.31
CA ARG A 89 -5.65 -27.50 11.28
C ARG A 89 -4.75 -27.82 10.09
N SER A 90 -4.62 -29.11 9.76
CA SER A 90 -3.77 -29.53 8.65
C SER A 90 -4.28 -28.97 7.32
N ILE A 91 -5.59 -29.13 7.07
CA ILE A 91 -6.21 -28.61 5.85
C ILE A 91 -6.12 -27.09 5.79
N TYR A 92 -6.40 -26.39 6.90
CA TYR A 92 -6.25 -24.94 6.95
C TYR A 92 -4.84 -24.49 6.57
N LYS A 93 -3.82 -25.08 7.20
CA LYS A 93 -2.40 -24.77 6.90
C LYS A 93 -2.06 -25.07 5.45
N SER A 94 -2.48 -26.21 4.92
CA SER A 94 -2.29 -26.58 3.50
C SER A 94 -2.85 -25.54 2.55
N LEU A 95 -4.06 -25.02 2.82
CA LEU A 95 -4.68 -24.01 1.96
C LEU A 95 -4.03 -22.62 2.09
N VAL A 96 -3.61 -22.23 3.29
CA VAL A 96 -2.81 -21.01 3.49
C VAL A 96 -1.48 -21.11 2.74
N GLN A 97 -0.79 -22.25 2.82
CA GLN A 97 0.46 -22.47 2.08
C GLN A 97 0.24 -22.49 0.56
N MET A 98 -0.86 -23.08 0.09
CA MET A 98 -1.23 -23.04 -1.34
C MET A 98 -1.46 -21.60 -1.81
N ALA A 99 -2.19 -20.79 -1.03
CA ALA A 99 -2.42 -19.38 -1.36
C ALA A 99 -1.11 -18.58 -1.40
N LYS A 100 -0.20 -18.80 -0.44
CA LYS A 100 1.16 -18.20 -0.42
C LYS A 100 1.97 -18.61 -1.64
N ALA A 101 2.01 -19.89 -1.99
CA ALA A 101 2.75 -20.39 -3.15
C ALA A 101 2.21 -19.82 -4.48
N LEU A 102 0.88 -19.71 -4.61
CA LEU A 102 0.25 -19.09 -5.78
C LEU A 102 0.53 -17.60 -5.85
N PHE A 103 0.50 -16.89 -4.72
CA PHE A 103 0.90 -15.49 -4.63
C PHE A 103 2.36 -15.30 -5.05
N ALA A 104 3.30 -16.06 -4.48
CA ALA A 104 4.72 -16.01 -4.82
C ALA A 104 4.98 -16.19 -6.33
N LYS A 105 4.20 -17.07 -6.97
CA LYS A 105 4.31 -17.38 -8.40
C LYS A 105 3.67 -16.32 -9.30
N THR A 106 2.54 -15.75 -8.91
CA THR A 106 1.70 -14.91 -9.78
C THR A 106 1.79 -13.42 -9.47
N SER A 107 2.22 -13.06 -8.26
CA SER A 107 2.17 -11.71 -7.70
C SER A 107 0.76 -11.11 -7.70
N ASP A 108 -0.27 -11.97 -7.70
CA ASP A 108 -1.66 -11.55 -7.76
C ASP A 108 -2.18 -11.21 -6.36
N VAL A 109 -2.37 -9.91 -6.11
CA VAL A 109 -2.81 -9.35 -4.83
C VAL A 109 -4.17 -9.88 -4.35
N ARG A 110 -4.97 -10.53 -5.21
CA ARG A 110 -6.21 -11.19 -4.77
C ARG A 110 -5.95 -12.36 -3.82
N PHE A 111 -4.76 -12.96 -3.86
CA PHE A 111 -4.36 -13.96 -2.87
C PHE A 111 -4.08 -13.33 -1.49
N CYS A 112 -3.71 -12.05 -1.43
CA CYS A 112 -3.63 -11.29 -0.19
C CYS A 112 -5.02 -11.09 0.42
N THR A 113 -6.01 -10.73 -0.42
CA THR A 113 -7.42 -10.66 0.00
C THR A 113 -7.93 -12.02 0.46
N LEU A 114 -7.61 -13.10 -0.28
CA LEU A 114 -7.95 -14.46 0.15
C LEU A 114 -7.33 -14.80 1.51
N ARG A 115 -6.08 -14.40 1.76
CA ARG A 115 -5.39 -14.67 3.02
C ARG A 115 -6.08 -14.00 4.21
N ALA A 116 -6.48 -12.75 4.05
CA ALA A 116 -7.28 -12.03 5.05
C ALA A 116 -8.67 -12.67 5.21
N ASP A 117 -9.32 -13.05 4.10
CA ASP A 117 -10.64 -13.68 4.12
C ASP A 117 -10.65 -15.04 4.81
N LEU A 118 -9.62 -15.86 4.61
CA LEU A 118 -9.49 -17.17 5.25
C LEU A 118 -9.47 -17.03 6.78
N VAL A 119 -8.62 -16.16 7.32
CA VAL A 119 -8.51 -15.97 8.78
C VAL A 119 -9.75 -15.28 9.36
N MET A 120 -10.30 -14.28 8.67
CA MET A 120 -11.51 -13.60 9.16
C MET A 120 -12.76 -14.48 9.05
N SER A 121 -12.79 -15.43 8.10
CA SER A 121 -13.84 -16.45 8.06
C SER A 121 -13.80 -17.40 9.25
N LEU A 122 -12.62 -17.74 9.78
CA LEU A 122 -12.51 -18.54 11.00
C LEU A 122 -13.16 -17.80 12.19
N SER A 123 -12.90 -16.50 12.32
CA SER A 123 -13.54 -15.66 13.34
C SER A 123 -15.06 -15.58 13.13
N ASP A 124 -15.53 -15.41 11.89
CA ASP A 124 -16.96 -15.36 11.58
C ASP A 124 -17.70 -16.66 11.88
N LEU A 125 -17.00 -17.79 11.83
CA LEU A 125 -17.51 -19.14 12.14
C LEU A 125 -17.24 -19.57 13.59
N GLU A 126 -16.71 -18.69 14.44
CA GLU A 126 -16.38 -18.96 15.85
C GLU A 126 -15.38 -20.12 16.03
N GLN A 127 -14.48 -20.34 15.06
CA GLN A 127 -13.45 -21.38 15.08
C GLN A 127 -12.18 -20.89 15.80
N HIS A 128 -12.32 -20.57 17.08
CA HIS A 128 -11.28 -19.95 17.91
C HIS A 128 -9.96 -20.74 17.94
N ASN A 129 -10.04 -22.08 17.92
CA ASN A 129 -8.88 -22.98 17.92
C ASN A 129 -7.95 -22.82 16.70
N LEU A 130 -8.49 -22.38 15.55
CA LEU A 130 -7.71 -22.10 14.36
C LEU A 130 -7.38 -20.62 14.26
N TYR A 131 -8.34 -19.76 14.62
CA TYR A 131 -8.18 -18.30 14.54
C TYR A 131 -7.08 -17.77 15.46
N GLU A 132 -7.06 -18.19 16.72
CA GLU A 132 -6.09 -17.67 17.72
C GLU A 132 -4.67 -18.16 17.48
N GLU A 133 -4.50 -19.27 16.77
CA GLU A 133 -3.18 -19.79 16.40
C GLU A 133 -2.65 -19.21 15.10
N ASP A 134 -3.50 -18.51 14.33
CA ASP A 134 -3.09 -17.92 13.07
C ASP A 134 -2.26 -16.64 13.33
N PRO A 135 -1.04 -16.55 12.79
CA PRO A 135 -0.10 -15.46 13.13
C PRO A 135 -0.56 -14.09 12.65
N CYS A 136 -1.42 -14.00 11.62
CA CYS A 136 -1.90 -12.72 11.12
C CYS A 136 -3.32 -12.37 11.60
N SER A 137 -3.92 -13.16 12.49
CA SER A 137 -5.30 -13.00 12.96
C SER A 137 -5.60 -11.63 13.57
N GLN A 138 -4.72 -11.15 14.46
CA GLN A 138 -4.88 -9.85 15.13
C GLN A 138 -4.73 -8.69 14.15
N PHE A 139 -3.79 -8.80 13.21
CA PHE A 139 -3.57 -7.81 12.17
C PHE A 139 -4.76 -7.73 11.20
N ALA A 140 -5.24 -8.89 10.74
CA ALA A 140 -6.41 -8.98 9.86
C ALA A 140 -7.66 -8.43 10.54
N TRP A 141 -7.89 -8.76 11.81
CA TRP A 141 -9.01 -8.22 12.58
C TRP A 141 -8.94 -6.70 12.71
N CYS A 142 -7.75 -6.17 13.00
CA CYS A 142 -7.56 -4.73 13.12
C CYS A 142 -7.90 -4.01 11.81
N MET A 143 -7.51 -4.58 10.67
CA MET A 143 -7.87 -4.01 9.36
C MET A 143 -9.36 -4.18 9.06
N ASP A 144 -9.96 -5.34 9.35
CA ASP A 144 -11.39 -5.61 9.12
C ASP A 144 -12.28 -4.62 9.93
N ASP A 145 -11.90 -4.27 11.17
CA ASP A 145 -12.63 -3.30 12.01
C ASP A 145 -12.50 -1.86 11.49
N CYS A 146 -11.41 -1.54 10.79
CA CYS A 146 -11.23 -0.23 10.16
C CYS A 146 -12.06 -0.06 8.88
N TYR A 147 -12.81 -1.10 8.46
CA TYR A 147 -13.50 -1.10 7.18
C TYR A 147 -14.58 -0.03 7.07
N GLY A 148 -14.41 0.83 6.07
CA GLY A 148 -15.37 1.87 5.72
C GLY A 148 -15.17 3.20 6.45
N GLU A 149 -14.39 3.25 7.52
CA GLU A 149 -14.13 4.50 8.26
C GLU A 149 -13.12 5.41 7.52
N GLY A 150 -12.28 4.83 6.66
CA GLY A 150 -11.27 5.57 5.88
C GLY A 150 -10.16 6.22 6.72
N THR A 151 -10.22 6.03 8.04
CA THR A 151 -9.24 6.44 9.05
C THR A 151 -9.09 5.30 10.05
N ILE A 152 -7.95 5.24 10.73
CA ILE A 152 -7.66 4.22 11.73
C ILE A 152 -7.75 4.90 13.10
N ALA A 153 -8.66 4.45 13.97
CA ALA A 153 -8.77 5.03 15.30
C ALA A 153 -7.50 4.77 16.12
N GLU A 154 -7.16 5.68 17.04
CA GLU A 154 -5.94 5.59 17.84
C GLU A 154 -5.83 4.27 18.63
N LYS A 155 -6.97 3.68 19.05
CA LYS A 155 -7.01 2.36 19.71
C LYS A 155 -6.44 1.24 18.83
N HIS A 156 -6.65 1.30 17.52
CA HIS A 156 -6.18 0.32 16.55
C HIS A 156 -4.69 0.50 16.29
N ILE A 157 -4.23 1.74 16.18
CA ILE A 157 -2.79 2.05 16.06
C ILE A 157 -2.04 1.51 17.28
N ARG A 158 -2.54 1.76 18.50
CA ARG A 158 -1.93 1.24 19.73
C ARG A 158 -1.91 -0.29 19.77
N HIS A 159 -2.97 -0.95 19.31
CA HIS A 159 -3.02 -2.40 19.21
C HIS A 159 -1.97 -2.93 18.23
N LEU A 160 -1.90 -2.34 17.03
CA LEU A 160 -0.92 -2.72 16.01
C LEU A 160 0.53 -2.54 16.48
N ILE A 161 0.84 -1.45 17.20
CA ILE A 161 2.16 -1.25 17.82
C ILE A 161 2.47 -2.35 18.84
N GLY A 162 1.47 -2.76 19.63
CA GLY A 162 1.58 -3.89 20.55
C GLY A 162 1.95 -5.17 19.81
N CYS A 163 1.17 -5.53 18.80
CA CYS A 163 1.42 -6.72 17.99
C CYS A 163 2.78 -6.68 17.28
N GLN A 164 3.20 -5.51 16.79
CA GLN A 164 4.51 -5.33 16.14
C GLN A 164 5.67 -5.61 17.09
N SER A 165 5.51 -5.26 18.37
CA SER A 165 6.56 -5.45 19.40
C SER A 165 6.82 -6.93 19.70
N ASP A 166 5.86 -7.80 19.40
CA ASP A 166 5.96 -9.24 19.60
C ASP A 166 6.55 -9.98 18.40
N LEU A 167 6.74 -9.32 17.25
CA LEU A 167 7.27 -9.94 16.03
C LEU A 167 8.78 -10.18 16.11
N GLN A 168 9.22 -11.35 15.65
CA GLN A 168 10.63 -11.72 15.58
C GLN A 168 11.07 -11.99 14.13
N GLU A 169 12.33 -11.67 13.84
CA GLU A 169 12.92 -11.98 12.54
C GLU A 169 12.97 -13.51 12.34
N GLY A 170 12.55 -13.97 11.16
CA GLY A 170 12.44 -15.40 10.86
C GLY A 170 11.11 -16.04 11.23
N ASP A 171 10.16 -15.31 11.84
CA ASP A 171 8.82 -15.83 12.14
C ASP A 171 8.12 -16.30 10.84
N GLU A 172 7.68 -17.57 10.82
CA GLU A 172 7.02 -18.17 9.64
C GLU A 172 5.75 -17.42 9.22
N GLY A 173 5.14 -16.68 10.17
CA GLY A 173 3.95 -15.88 9.96
C GLY A 173 4.19 -14.50 9.34
N LEU A 174 5.44 -14.05 9.17
CA LEU A 174 5.72 -12.71 8.63
C LEU A 174 5.17 -12.53 7.22
N ILE A 175 5.29 -13.55 6.37
CA ILE A 175 4.74 -13.51 5.00
C ILE A 175 3.21 -13.35 5.04
N ASP A 176 2.55 -14.06 5.96
CA ASP A 176 1.09 -14.00 6.12
C ASP A 176 0.63 -12.60 6.57
N ILE A 177 1.35 -12.00 7.52
CA ILE A 177 1.08 -10.63 7.99
C ILE A 177 1.34 -9.61 6.88
N ALA A 178 2.45 -9.74 6.15
CA ALA A 178 2.76 -8.88 5.01
C ALA A 178 1.69 -8.98 3.92
N MET A 179 1.20 -10.18 3.62
CA MET A 179 0.06 -10.38 2.72
C MET A 179 -1.20 -9.65 3.22
N VAL A 180 -1.50 -9.67 4.53
CA VAL A 180 -2.63 -8.88 5.07
C VAL A 180 -2.45 -7.39 4.81
N PHE A 181 -1.24 -6.84 4.92
CA PHE A 181 -1.01 -5.42 4.65
C PHE A 181 -0.91 -5.06 3.16
N MET A 182 -0.60 -6.05 2.32
CA MET A 182 -0.66 -5.97 0.86
C MET A 182 -2.08 -6.20 0.32
N ASP A 183 -3.03 -6.60 1.17
CA ASP A 183 -4.44 -6.59 0.80
C ASP A 183 -4.84 -5.16 0.38
N PRO A 184 -5.43 -4.95 -0.81
CA PRO A 184 -5.65 -3.60 -1.31
C PRO A 184 -6.59 -2.75 -0.46
N TYR A 185 -7.51 -3.35 0.31
CA TYR A 185 -8.29 -2.60 1.28
C TYR A 185 -7.40 -2.11 2.44
N ALA A 186 -6.55 -2.98 2.99
CA ALA A 186 -5.61 -2.62 4.04
C ALA A 186 -4.63 -1.52 3.59
N THR A 187 -4.00 -1.71 2.42
CA THR A 187 -3.06 -0.74 1.83
C THR A 187 -3.71 0.64 1.64
N VAL A 188 -4.89 0.70 1.03
CA VAL A 188 -5.61 1.98 0.82
C VAL A 188 -5.95 2.66 2.13
N THR A 189 -6.38 1.90 3.15
CA THR A 189 -6.74 2.43 4.46
C THR A 189 -5.53 3.03 5.16
N LEU A 190 -4.40 2.30 5.14
CA LEU A 190 -3.12 2.79 5.65
C LEU A 190 -2.66 4.06 4.92
N VAL A 191 -2.62 4.07 3.58
CA VAL A 191 -2.19 5.25 2.80
C VAL A 191 -3.06 6.47 3.11
N LYS A 192 -4.39 6.32 3.13
CA LYS A 192 -5.32 7.41 3.44
C LYS A 192 -5.09 7.97 4.85
N HIS A 193 -4.86 7.09 5.82
CA HIS A 193 -4.65 7.52 7.19
C HIS A 193 -3.27 8.17 7.40
N VAL A 194 -2.20 7.61 6.82
CA VAL A 194 -0.85 8.20 6.79
C VAL A 194 -0.89 9.61 6.18
N TYR A 195 -1.58 9.77 5.05
CA TYR A 195 -1.79 11.08 4.43
C TYR A 195 -2.50 12.06 5.38
N SER A 196 -3.55 11.61 6.06
CA SER A 196 -4.32 12.42 7.01
C SER A 196 -3.44 12.91 8.17
N LEU A 197 -2.68 12.01 8.80
CA LEU A 197 -1.77 12.32 9.90
C LEU A 197 -0.65 13.28 9.45
N LEU A 198 -0.06 13.04 8.27
CA LEU A 198 0.94 13.95 7.70
C LEU A 198 0.39 15.37 7.50
N ARG A 199 -0.83 15.48 6.96
CA ARG A 199 -1.50 16.78 6.77
C ARG A 199 -1.77 17.49 8.09
N GLU A 200 -2.11 16.74 9.14
CA GLU A 200 -2.26 17.27 10.49
C GLU A 200 -0.93 17.80 11.04
N HIS A 201 0.16 17.03 10.93
CA HIS A 201 1.49 17.48 11.37
C HIS A 201 1.94 18.76 10.66
N ILE A 202 1.74 18.84 9.34
CA ILE A 202 2.05 20.05 8.55
C ILE A 202 1.24 21.24 9.04
N THR A 203 -0.07 21.05 9.29
CA THR A 203 -0.96 22.12 9.73
C THR A 203 -0.62 22.59 11.14
N SER A 204 -0.30 21.66 12.02
CA SER A 204 0.10 21.90 13.41
C SER A 204 1.57 22.28 13.57
N LYS A 205 2.35 22.32 12.48
CA LYS A 205 3.79 22.60 12.46
C LYS A 205 4.60 21.70 13.41
N THR A 206 4.21 20.43 13.50
CA THR A 206 4.91 19.42 14.31
C THR A 206 5.73 18.50 13.41
N VAL A 207 6.69 17.78 14.01
CA VAL A 207 7.63 16.93 13.27
C VAL A 207 7.00 15.53 13.12
N PRO A 208 6.69 15.08 11.88
CA PRO A 208 6.02 13.78 11.66
C PRO A 208 6.83 12.58 12.14
N SER A 209 8.16 12.64 12.03
CA SER A 209 9.06 11.56 12.44
C SER A 209 9.08 11.26 13.94
N LYS A 210 8.45 12.09 14.77
CA LYS A 210 8.29 11.85 16.21
C LYS A 210 6.98 11.15 16.57
N ASP A 211 6.07 10.99 15.60
CA ASP A 211 4.83 10.27 15.80
C ASP A 211 5.06 8.77 15.57
N HIS A 212 5.05 8.01 16.67
CA HIS A 212 5.22 6.57 16.65
C HIS A 212 4.09 5.85 15.91
N GLY A 213 2.87 6.38 15.96
CA GLY A 213 1.73 5.84 15.23
C GLY A 213 1.92 6.02 13.72
N LEU A 214 2.29 7.22 13.28
CA LEU A 214 2.60 7.47 11.87
C LEU A 214 3.76 6.59 11.37
N SER A 215 4.83 6.46 12.16
CA SER A 215 5.99 5.64 11.82
C SER A 215 5.59 4.17 11.66
N CYS A 216 4.85 3.63 12.64
CA CYS A 216 4.33 2.27 12.64
C CYS A 216 3.46 1.97 11.41
N LEU A 217 2.56 2.88 11.03
CA LEU A 217 1.70 2.70 9.85
C LEU A 217 2.49 2.70 8.53
N VAL A 218 3.55 3.50 8.43
CA VAL A 218 4.44 3.51 7.27
C VAL A 218 5.30 2.24 7.22
N GLU A 219 5.73 1.73 8.37
CA GLU A 219 6.42 0.45 8.46
C GLU A 219 5.53 -0.71 7.99
N PHE A 220 4.24 -0.74 8.36
CA PHE A 220 3.31 -1.75 7.84
C PHE A 220 3.02 -1.62 6.34
N LEU A 221 2.99 -0.39 5.81
CA LEU A 221 2.92 -0.18 4.35
C LEU A 221 4.14 -0.77 3.65
N ALA A 222 5.34 -0.47 4.14
CA ALA A 222 6.57 -1.04 3.61
C ALA A 222 6.58 -2.56 3.74
N PHE A 223 6.08 -3.08 4.87
CA PHE A 223 5.98 -4.52 5.10
C PHE A 223 5.11 -5.23 4.07
N GLY A 224 3.95 -4.64 3.74
CA GLY A 224 3.08 -5.15 2.69
C GLY A 224 3.75 -5.16 1.32
N LEU A 225 4.53 -4.13 0.98
CA LEU A 225 5.25 -4.05 -0.30
C LEU A 225 6.32 -5.15 -0.45
N GLU A 226 6.91 -5.62 0.65
CA GLU A 226 7.88 -6.72 0.66
C GLU A 226 7.22 -8.11 0.58
N ALA A 227 5.89 -8.21 0.67
CA ALA A 227 5.18 -9.49 0.74
C ALA A 227 5.50 -10.41 -0.44
N GLU A 228 5.55 -9.87 -1.66
CA GLU A 228 5.86 -10.63 -2.87
C GLU A 228 7.29 -11.18 -2.85
N ALA A 229 8.27 -10.35 -2.50
CA ALA A 229 9.67 -10.72 -2.42
C ALA A 229 9.89 -11.81 -1.36
N MET A 230 9.36 -11.60 -0.15
CA MET A 230 9.44 -12.59 0.93
C MET A 230 8.76 -13.91 0.57
N ALA A 231 7.59 -13.86 -0.10
CA ALA A 231 6.90 -15.07 -0.54
C ALA A 231 7.67 -15.84 -1.63
N ARG A 232 8.29 -15.12 -2.58
CA ARG A 232 9.09 -15.72 -3.67
C ARG A 232 10.38 -16.36 -3.16
N GLU A 233 11.08 -15.66 -2.27
CA GLU A 233 12.36 -16.11 -1.72
C GLU A 233 12.16 -17.08 -0.55
N SER A 234 10.94 -17.17 -0.01
CA SER A 234 10.62 -17.94 1.20
C SER A 234 11.50 -17.53 2.39
N THR A 235 11.89 -16.25 2.44
CA THR A 235 12.73 -15.65 3.47
C THR A 235 11.91 -14.61 4.23
N PRO A 236 11.24 -15.01 5.33
CA PRO A 236 10.52 -14.06 6.17
C PRO A 236 11.53 -13.10 6.80
N SER A 237 11.36 -11.81 6.53
CA SER A 237 12.21 -10.76 7.09
C SER A 237 11.32 -9.64 7.63
N LEU A 238 11.71 -9.08 8.77
CA LEU A 238 11.11 -7.81 9.17
C LEU A 238 11.62 -6.74 8.21
N PRO A 239 10.77 -5.80 7.78
CA PRO A 239 11.25 -4.66 7.03
C PRO A 239 12.22 -3.96 7.99
N LEU A 240 13.51 -3.96 7.63
CA LEU A 240 14.58 -3.31 8.39
C LEU A 240 14.03 -1.97 8.86
N GLN A 241 14.13 -1.64 10.16
CA GLN A 241 13.71 -0.33 10.69
C GLN A 241 14.21 0.76 9.74
N GLN A 242 13.32 1.23 8.86
CA GLN A 242 13.79 2.04 7.74
C GLN A 242 13.90 3.45 8.31
N ASP A 243 15.04 3.73 8.94
CA ASP A 243 15.47 5.07 9.30
C ASP A 243 15.28 6.00 8.08
N GLU A 244 15.40 5.47 6.86
CA GLU A 244 15.08 6.16 5.60
C GLU A 244 13.58 6.49 5.42
N LEU A 245 12.64 5.63 5.80
CA LEU A 245 11.21 5.97 5.75
C LEU A 245 10.90 7.16 6.65
N THR A 246 11.44 7.12 7.87
CA THR A 246 11.16 8.13 8.89
C THR A 246 11.95 9.43 8.66
N ARG A 247 13.18 9.34 8.15
CA ARG A 247 14.08 10.50 7.96
C ARG A 247 14.09 11.08 6.54
N ILE A 248 13.72 10.30 5.53
CA ILE A 248 13.77 10.71 4.11
C ILE A 248 12.36 10.75 3.52
N PHE A 249 11.63 9.63 3.54
CA PHE A 249 10.32 9.53 2.89
C PHE A 249 9.26 10.43 3.54
N LEU A 250 9.04 10.31 4.85
CA LEU A 250 8.03 11.09 5.59
C LEU A 250 8.27 12.61 5.46
N PRO A 251 9.51 13.14 5.64
CA PRO A 251 9.77 14.56 5.41
C PRO A 251 9.58 14.98 3.95
N SER A 252 9.98 14.17 2.97
CA SER A 252 9.85 14.49 1.54
C SER A 252 8.39 14.55 1.09
N LEU A 253 7.58 13.59 1.56
CA LEU A 253 6.14 13.59 1.32
C LEU A 253 5.48 14.77 2.03
N GLY A 254 5.87 15.04 3.28
CA GLY A 254 5.39 16.20 4.04
C GLY A 254 5.67 17.54 3.34
N GLN A 255 6.86 17.69 2.73
CA GLN A 255 7.23 18.86 1.95
C GLN A 255 6.35 19.02 0.70
N HIS A 256 6.10 17.94 -0.04
CA HIS A 256 5.19 17.97 -1.20
C HIS A 256 3.78 18.42 -0.83
N LEU A 257 3.24 17.88 0.26
CA LEU A 257 1.90 18.25 0.75
C LEU A 257 1.82 19.70 1.24
N ALA A 258 2.90 20.19 1.89
CA ALA A 258 2.99 21.59 2.28
C ALA A 258 3.01 22.51 1.05
N THR A 259 3.78 22.15 0.02
CA THR A 259 3.81 22.89 -1.25
C THR A 259 2.44 22.89 -1.95
N GLU A 260 1.74 21.76 -2.00
CA GLU A 260 0.37 21.69 -2.55
C GLU A 260 -0.57 22.68 -1.83
N LYS A 261 -0.53 22.71 -0.50
CA LYS A 261 -1.35 23.62 0.31
C LYS A 261 -1.00 25.10 0.05
N ILE A 262 0.27 25.42 -0.15
CA ILE A 262 0.71 26.78 -0.52
C ILE A 262 0.18 27.15 -1.90
N VAL A 263 0.24 26.23 -2.87
CA VAL A 263 -0.30 26.45 -4.22
C VAL A 263 -1.82 26.62 -4.18
N GLU A 264 -2.54 25.80 -3.41
CA GLU A 264 -3.99 25.92 -3.23
C GLU A 264 -4.37 27.28 -2.64
N GLU A 265 -3.67 27.72 -1.59
CA GLU A 265 -3.92 29.00 -0.94
C GLU A 265 -3.55 30.18 -1.83
N ALA A 266 -2.41 30.13 -2.54
CA ALA A 266 -2.04 31.13 -3.54
C ALA A 266 -3.08 31.21 -4.67
N THR A 267 -3.65 30.09 -5.09
CA THR A 267 -4.71 30.05 -6.11
C THR A 267 -6.00 30.67 -5.60
N ARG A 268 -6.37 30.43 -4.33
CA ARG A 268 -7.51 31.07 -3.66
C ARG A 268 -7.31 32.58 -3.53
N ILE A 269 -6.15 33.03 -3.07
CA ILE A 269 -5.79 34.44 -2.99
C ILE A 269 -5.86 35.09 -4.38
N ASN A 270 -5.37 34.43 -5.43
CA ASN A 270 -5.47 34.93 -6.81
C ASN A 270 -6.89 34.99 -7.38
N HIS A 271 -7.80 34.12 -6.90
CA HIS A 271 -9.23 34.19 -7.21
C HIS A 271 -9.95 35.31 -6.43
N PHE A 272 -9.49 35.64 -5.22
CA PHE A 272 -10.07 36.68 -4.37
C PHE A 272 -9.34 38.03 -4.38
N ALA A 273 -8.22 38.15 -5.10
CA ALA A 273 -7.52 39.42 -5.28
C ALA A 273 -8.47 40.41 -5.97
N PRO A 274 -8.86 41.53 -5.33
CA PRO A 274 -9.74 42.49 -5.96
C PRO A 274 -9.10 42.98 -7.27
N GLN A 275 -9.90 43.18 -8.32
CA GLN A 275 -9.44 43.59 -9.66
C GLN A 275 -8.39 44.72 -9.61
N ARG A 276 -8.58 45.66 -8.67
CA ARG A 276 -7.72 46.82 -8.40
C ARG A 276 -6.28 46.48 -7.99
N THR A 277 -6.05 45.31 -7.40
CA THR A 277 -4.70 44.80 -7.10
C THR A 277 -4.05 44.16 -8.32
N LYS A 278 -4.80 43.45 -9.17
CA LYS A 278 -4.27 42.92 -10.44
C LYS A 278 -3.82 44.03 -11.39
N ASP A 279 -4.58 45.12 -11.47
CA ASP A 279 -4.24 46.28 -12.31
C ASP A 279 -2.95 46.98 -11.83
N LYS A 280 -2.81 47.20 -10.51
CA LYS A 280 -1.59 47.77 -9.93
C LYS A 280 -0.37 46.88 -10.13
N TRP A 281 -0.53 45.56 -10.07
CA TRP A 281 0.57 44.62 -10.30
C TRP A 281 0.99 44.58 -11.78
N ASN A 282 0.04 44.66 -12.70
CA ASN A 282 0.33 44.74 -14.14
C ASN A 282 1.07 46.04 -14.52
N ASP A 283 0.75 47.16 -13.89
CA ASP A 283 1.48 48.43 -14.07
C ASP A 283 2.93 48.33 -13.58
N VAL A 284 3.16 47.68 -12.43
CA VAL A 284 4.50 47.47 -11.87
C VAL A 284 5.34 46.53 -12.75
N LEU A 285 4.74 45.44 -13.25
CA LEU A 285 5.38 44.51 -14.20
C LEU A 285 5.75 45.22 -15.51
N SER A 286 4.86 46.04 -16.04
CA SER A 286 5.10 46.80 -17.28
C SER A 286 6.24 47.82 -17.12
N SER A 287 6.32 48.48 -15.97
CA SER A 287 7.40 49.44 -15.65
C SER A 287 8.76 48.74 -15.47
N TRP A 288 8.78 47.55 -14.86
CA TRP A 288 9.98 46.75 -14.71
C TRP A 288 10.49 46.21 -16.06
N GLU A 289 9.60 45.70 -16.93
CA GLU A 289 9.96 45.25 -18.28
C GLU A 289 10.51 46.37 -19.17
N GLN A 290 9.99 47.60 -19.05
CA GLN A 290 10.54 48.77 -19.72
C GLN A 290 11.96 49.09 -19.21
N SER A 291 12.19 49.01 -17.90
CA SER A 291 13.52 49.23 -17.31
C SER A 291 14.54 48.18 -17.77
N GLN A 292 14.14 46.91 -17.89
CA GLN A 292 15.00 45.84 -18.41
C GLN A 292 15.31 46.00 -19.91
N LYS A 293 14.36 46.47 -20.72
CA LYS A 293 14.60 46.80 -22.14
C LYS A 293 15.56 47.99 -22.30
N GLU A 294 15.49 48.97 -21.41
CA GLU A 294 16.44 50.10 -21.38
C GLU A 294 17.85 49.68 -20.96
N GLU A 295 17.99 48.77 -20.00
CA GLU A 295 19.29 48.20 -19.59
C GLU A 295 19.90 47.32 -20.68
N GLN A 296 19.11 46.48 -21.37
CA GLN A 296 19.60 45.68 -22.50
C GLN A 296 20.04 46.55 -23.69
N ASN A 297 19.38 47.68 -23.95
CA ASN A 297 19.80 48.63 -24.98
C ASN A 297 21.10 49.37 -24.60
N LYS A 298 21.34 49.62 -23.31
CA LYS A 298 22.63 50.14 -22.81
C LYS A 298 23.75 49.08 -22.92
N GLY A 299 23.43 47.80 -22.71
CA GLY A 299 24.37 46.67 -22.83
C GLY A 299 24.81 46.34 -24.27
N LYS A 300 23.91 46.47 -25.26
CA LYS A 300 24.23 46.21 -26.68
C LYS A 300 25.23 47.23 -27.28
N LYS A 301 25.37 48.43 -26.70
CA LYS A 301 26.45 49.38 -27.08
C LYS A 301 27.84 48.98 -26.55
N LYS A 302 27.95 48.06 -25.59
CA LYS A 302 29.21 47.70 -24.92
C LYS A 302 29.81 46.33 -25.32
N LYS A 303 29.09 45.46 -26.03
CA LYS A 303 29.58 44.14 -26.48
C LYS A 303 29.91 44.10 -27.99
N ARG A 304 30.89 44.91 -28.42
CA ARG A 304 31.75 44.59 -29.58
C ARG A 304 33.18 44.44 -29.04
N GLY A 305 33.55 43.24 -28.61
CA GLY A 305 34.94 42.95 -28.25
C GLY A 305 35.14 41.71 -27.38
N LYS A 306 35.65 40.63 -28.02
CA LYS A 306 36.35 39.44 -27.46
C LYS A 306 35.53 38.51 -26.54
N GLY A 307 35.62 37.18 -26.56
CA GLY A 307 36.40 36.20 -27.32
C GLY A 307 36.55 34.89 -26.50
N ARG A 308 36.14 33.74 -27.09
CA ARG A 308 36.61 32.32 -27.00
C ARG A 308 37.10 31.71 -25.65
N TRP A 309 36.66 30.48 -25.31
CA TRP A 309 37.45 29.21 -25.15
C TRP A 309 36.60 28.03 -24.58
N GLN A 310 37.05 26.79 -24.87
CA GLN A 310 36.40 25.46 -24.85
C GLN A 310 36.85 24.54 -23.68
N GLY A 311 36.20 23.36 -23.53
CA GLY A 311 36.68 22.08 -22.94
C GLY A 311 35.52 21.24 -22.34
N GLU A 312 35.11 20.05 -22.84
CA GLU A 312 35.70 18.67 -22.75
C GLU A 312 35.84 18.16 -21.29
N GLU A 313 35.58 16.92 -20.84
CA GLU A 313 35.00 15.64 -21.33
C GLU A 313 34.90 14.70 -20.08
N ASP A 314 34.05 13.66 -20.18
CA ASP A 314 34.18 12.25 -19.70
C ASP A 314 34.07 11.72 -18.24
N ASP A 315 33.22 10.66 -18.18
CA ASP A 315 33.42 9.27 -17.69
C ASP A 315 32.84 8.68 -16.38
N ASP A 316 32.49 7.40 -16.61
CA ASP A 316 31.67 6.34 -15.99
C ASP A 316 32.07 5.78 -14.60
N VAL A 317 31.17 4.96 -14.01
CA VAL A 317 31.39 3.67 -13.29
C VAL A 317 30.35 3.42 -12.16
N GLY A 318 29.67 2.27 -12.22
CA GLY A 318 29.48 1.40 -11.04
C GLY A 318 28.05 0.98 -10.68
N GLU A 319 27.65 -0.23 -11.10
CA GLU A 319 26.38 -0.88 -10.76
C GLU A 319 26.25 -1.25 -9.27
N GLY A 320 25.20 -0.73 -8.64
CA GLY A 320 24.62 -1.19 -7.38
C GLY A 320 23.17 -0.71 -7.34
N LEU A 321 22.22 -1.64 -7.12
CA LEU A 321 20.75 -1.48 -7.06
C LEU A 321 20.28 -0.02 -7.12
N SER A 322 20.11 0.52 -8.33
CA SER A 322 19.97 1.97 -8.48
C SER A 322 18.56 2.45 -8.13
N LEU A 323 18.54 3.60 -7.44
CA LEU A 323 17.42 4.55 -7.30
C LEU A 323 16.56 4.70 -8.57
N ALA A 324 17.06 4.34 -9.76
CA ALA A 324 16.35 4.44 -11.02
C ALA A 324 15.03 3.65 -11.07
N ARG A 325 14.87 2.58 -10.30
CA ARG A 325 13.63 1.77 -10.32
C ARG A 325 12.51 2.34 -9.44
N VAL A 326 12.87 3.07 -8.38
CA VAL A 326 11.92 3.83 -7.54
C VAL A 326 11.69 5.23 -8.11
N SER A 327 12.73 5.87 -8.65
CA SER A 327 12.63 7.11 -9.41
C SER A 327 11.85 6.95 -10.71
N SER A 328 11.88 5.81 -11.41
CA SER A 328 11.12 5.65 -12.66
C SER A 328 9.60 5.72 -12.46
N LEU A 329 9.09 5.52 -11.24
CA LEU A 329 7.68 5.75 -10.89
C LEU A 329 7.36 7.24 -10.61
N PHE A 330 8.39 8.08 -10.41
CA PHE A 330 8.28 9.52 -10.10
C PHE A 330 8.89 10.45 -11.17
N VAL A 331 9.58 9.92 -12.19
CA VAL A 331 10.39 10.72 -13.15
C VAL A 331 9.60 11.27 -14.34
N GLU A 332 8.33 10.91 -14.57
CA GLU A 332 7.58 11.51 -15.68
C GLU A 332 7.15 12.97 -15.47
N TYR A 333 7.39 13.58 -14.30
CA TYR A 333 7.18 15.03 -14.11
C TYR A 333 8.23 15.68 -13.19
N PRO A 334 9.36 16.20 -13.73
CA PRO A 334 10.20 17.10 -12.98
C PRO A 334 9.56 18.50 -13.00
N LEU A 335 8.64 18.77 -12.07
CA LEU A 335 8.33 20.16 -11.72
C LEU A 335 9.51 20.67 -10.88
N HIS A 336 10.44 21.37 -11.55
CA HIS A 336 11.51 22.12 -10.90
C HIS A 336 10.90 23.11 -9.91
N ILE A 337 10.87 22.75 -8.61
CA ILE A 337 10.45 23.62 -7.50
C ILE A 337 11.28 24.91 -7.47
N CYS A 338 12.52 24.89 -7.97
CA CYS A 338 13.37 26.08 -8.10
C CYS A 338 12.76 27.16 -9.02
N ASP A 339 11.97 26.77 -10.03
CA ASP A 339 11.35 27.74 -10.95
C ASP A 339 10.05 28.33 -10.38
N LEU A 340 9.39 27.64 -9.44
CA LEU A 340 8.20 28.12 -8.72
C LEU A 340 8.55 29.03 -7.53
N VAL A 341 9.73 28.85 -6.92
CA VAL A 341 10.19 29.64 -5.76
C VAL A 341 10.95 30.90 -6.18
N GLY A 342 11.45 30.97 -7.42
CA GLY A 342 12.36 32.03 -7.90
C GLY A 342 11.78 33.44 -8.07
N THR A 343 10.48 33.69 -7.86
CA THR A 343 9.90 35.04 -8.06
C THR A 343 8.93 35.51 -6.99
N ASN A 344 8.73 34.75 -5.89
CA ASN A 344 7.83 35.17 -4.83
C ASN A 344 8.60 35.86 -3.67
N PRO A 345 8.50 37.19 -3.49
CA PRO A 345 9.20 37.91 -2.43
C PRO A 345 8.74 37.52 -1.02
N ALA A 346 7.56 36.91 -0.87
CA ALA A 346 7.06 36.44 0.42
C ALA A 346 7.80 35.17 0.90
N ALA A 347 8.39 34.40 -0.02
CA ALA A 347 9.20 33.23 0.31
C ALA A 347 10.64 33.60 0.75
N GLN A 348 11.09 34.84 0.53
CA GLN A 348 12.41 35.33 0.95
C GLN A 348 12.40 35.96 2.37
N LEU A 349 11.25 36.03 3.03
CA LEU A 349 11.06 36.65 4.34
C LEU A 349 10.86 35.63 5.49
N ILE A 350 10.87 34.33 5.17
CA ILE A 350 11.02 33.21 6.11
C ILE A 350 12.46 32.74 5.99
#